data_AF-A0A1Y1Y8W9-F1
#
_entry.id   AF-A0A1Y1Y8W9-F1
#
_cell.length_a   1.000
_cell.length_b   1.000
_cell.length_c   1.000
_cell.angle_alpha   90.00
_cell.angle_beta   90.00
_cell.angle_gamma   90.00
#
_symmetry.space_group_name_H-M   'P 1'
#
loop_
_entity.id
_entity.type
_entity.pdbx_description
1 polymer ?
#
loop_
_entity_poly.entity_id
_entity_poly.type
_entity_poly.pdbx_seq_one_letter_code
_entity_poly.pdbx_strand_id
1 'polypeptide(L)'
;MVFIHGHQKHKHGTRAFEGIDYDNVEAIKALKIDFVQKAGYANLRCMSKPGCPAEIQPFRPDEERDPLRPQENAMATAWSELFGNNNVPQVIATPCCAQFAVSRATVLQRSQQEYESFLDWIYNTPLDNFTSGRIFEYLLACYLREGSHILSGYGAMLLGSVRNDINIARPRTEK
;
A
#
# COMPACT_ATOMS: atom_id res chain seq x y z
N MET A 1 -4.58 11.19 9.38
CA MET A 1 -3.84 10.32 10.31
C MET A 1 -2.60 9.82 9.60
N VAL A 2 -1.50 9.59 10.31
CA VAL A 2 -0.23 9.12 9.74
C VAL A 2 0.22 7.87 10.49
N PHE A 3 0.47 6.80 9.74
CA PHE A 3 1.00 5.53 10.24
C PHE A 3 2.43 5.37 9.71
N ILE A 4 3.39 5.29 10.63
CA ILE A 4 4.80 5.36 10.30
C ILE A 4 5.63 4.65 11.38
N HIS A 5 6.83 4.19 11.03
CA HIS A 5 7.75 3.64 11.99
C HIS A 5 8.14 4.71 13.03
N GLY A 6 8.15 4.35 14.32
CA GLY A 6 8.47 5.30 15.39
C GLY A 6 9.90 5.86 15.41
N HIS A 7 10.85 5.28 14.64
CA HIS A 7 12.21 5.81 14.59
C HIS A 7 12.28 7.01 13.64
N GLN A 8 13.04 8.04 14.00
CA GLN A 8 13.31 9.14 13.08
C GLN A 8 14.07 8.66 11.85
N LYS A 9 15.18 7.92 12.06
CA LYS A 9 16.06 7.46 10.98
C LYS A 9 15.99 5.94 10.80
N HIS A 10 15.57 5.47 9.63
CA HIS A 10 15.53 4.03 9.31
C HIS A 10 15.39 3.76 7.82
N LYS A 11 15.83 2.56 7.38
CA LYS A 11 15.88 2.14 5.95
C LYS A 11 14.53 2.12 5.21
N HIS A 12 13.42 2.35 5.92
CA HIS A 12 12.06 2.28 5.36
C HIS A 12 11.44 3.67 5.14
N GLY A 13 12.11 4.76 5.52
CA GLY A 13 11.61 6.14 5.46
C GLY A 13 12.01 6.96 4.22
N THR A 14 12.63 6.37 3.20
CA THR A 14 13.20 7.15 2.09
C THR A 14 12.15 7.64 1.09
N ARG A 15 12.22 8.95 0.79
CA ARG A 15 11.61 9.61 -0.37
C ARG A 15 12.73 10.16 -1.25
N ALA A 16 13.47 9.26 -1.88
CA ALA A 16 14.70 9.57 -2.61
C ALA A 16 14.51 10.67 -3.68
N PHE A 17 13.37 10.67 -4.38
CA PHE A 17 13.05 11.68 -5.39
C PHE A 17 12.88 13.09 -4.84
N GLU A 18 12.67 13.23 -3.53
CA GLU A 18 12.50 14.51 -2.84
C GLU A 18 13.73 14.88 -2.00
N GLY A 19 14.82 14.10 -2.10
CA GLY A 19 16.04 14.32 -1.32
C GLY A 19 15.91 14.00 0.18
N ILE A 20 14.81 13.37 0.60
CA ILE A 20 14.60 12.95 1.99
C ILE A 20 15.09 11.51 2.13
N ASP A 21 16.26 11.35 2.74
CA ASP A 21 16.87 10.04 2.93
C ASP A 21 16.65 9.53 4.35
N TYR A 22 15.83 8.48 4.45
CA TYR A 22 15.58 7.72 5.68
C TYR A 22 15.08 8.54 6.89
N ASP A 23 14.59 9.77 6.74
CA ASP A 23 14.16 10.63 7.85
C ASP A 23 12.63 10.86 7.88
N ASN A 24 11.97 10.29 8.88
CA ASN A 24 10.53 10.39 9.07
C ASN A 24 10.05 11.78 9.47
N VAL A 25 10.86 12.58 10.17
CA VAL A 25 10.47 13.95 10.55
C VAL A 25 10.36 14.81 9.29
N GLU A 26 11.35 14.70 8.40
CA GLU A 26 11.32 15.40 7.11
C GLU A 26 10.21 14.86 6.21
N ALA A 27 9.98 13.54 6.20
CA ALA A 27 8.88 12.95 5.43
C ALA A 27 7.50 13.47 5.88
N ILE A 28 7.28 13.65 7.19
CA ILE A 28 6.03 14.21 7.73
C ILE A 28 5.90 15.70 7.42
N LYS A 29 6.98 16.48 7.57
CA LYS A 29 6.97 17.93 7.23
C LYS A 29 6.66 18.17 5.76
N ALA A 30 7.14 17.30 4.87
CA ALA A 30 6.88 17.37 3.43
C ALA A 30 5.51 16.76 3.03
N LEU A 31 4.68 16.33 3.97
CA LEU A 31 3.36 15.77 3.67
C LEU A 31 2.40 16.86 3.21
N LYS A 32 1.87 16.71 1.99
CA LYS A 32 0.81 17.59 1.47
C LYS A 32 -0.54 17.18 2.02
N ILE A 33 -0.96 17.79 3.13
CA ILE A 33 -2.20 17.44 3.83
C ILE A 33 -3.41 17.53 2.90
N ASP A 34 -3.52 18.60 2.09
CA ASP A 34 -4.64 18.77 1.14
C ASP A 34 -4.74 17.64 0.12
N PHE A 35 -3.59 17.12 -0.33
CA PHE A 35 -3.54 15.95 -1.20
C PHE A 35 -4.10 14.72 -0.49
N VAL A 36 -3.70 14.46 0.76
CA VAL A 36 -4.21 13.33 1.55
C VAL A 36 -5.70 13.44 1.78
N GLN A 37 -6.23 14.64 2.05
CA GLN A 37 -7.67 14.84 2.23
C GLN A 37 -8.44 14.61 0.93
N LYS A 38 -7.91 15.04 -0.21
CA LYS A 38 -8.57 14.88 -1.52
C LYS A 38 -8.46 13.45 -2.07
N ALA A 39 -7.27 12.85 -1.99
CA ALA A 39 -6.99 11.51 -2.51
C ALA A 39 -7.40 10.39 -1.54
N GLY A 40 -7.61 10.72 -0.26
CA GLY A 40 -8.00 9.79 0.78
C GLY A 40 -6.85 8.97 1.37
N TYR A 41 -5.86 8.63 0.56
CA TYR A 41 -4.69 7.82 0.95
C TYR A 41 -3.43 8.30 0.21
N ALA A 42 -2.28 8.29 0.91
CA ALA A 42 -0.97 8.54 0.32
C ALA A 42 0.08 7.64 0.99
N ASN A 43 0.85 6.90 0.18
CA ASN A 43 2.02 6.19 0.69
C ASN A 43 3.14 7.20 0.99
N LEU A 44 3.77 7.09 2.16
CA LEU A 44 4.88 7.96 2.56
C LEU A 44 6.20 7.54 1.93
N ARG A 45 6.31 6.30 1.46
CA ARG A 45 7.42 5.84 0.66
C ARG A 45 7.20 6.23 -0.80
N CYS A 46 8.09 7.06 -1.32
CA CYS A 46 8.12 7.46 -2.74
C CYS A 46 9.33 6.81 -3.42
N MET A 47 9.27 5.50 -3.62
CA MET A 47 10.29 4.70 -4.31
C MET A 47 9.62 3.62 -5.16
N SER A 48 10.22 3.29 -6.30
CA SER A 48 9.72 2.22 -7.17
C SER A 48 10.04 0.83 -6.65
N LYS A 49 11.13 0.64 -5.89
CA LYS A 49 11.56 -0.67 -5.40
C LYS A 49 11.67 -0.74 -3.87
N PRO A 50 11.20 -1.84 -3.25
CA PRO A 50 10.26 -2.83 -3.82
C PRO A 50 8.83 -2.24 -3.87
N GLY A 51 7.99 -2.72 -4.78
CA GLY A 51 6.62 -2.24 -4.95
C GLY A 51 6.11 -2.14 -6.39
N CYS A 52 6.85 -1.44 -7.27
CA CYS A 52 6.45 -1.18 -8.64
C CYS A 52 7.45 -1.79 -9.65
N PRO A 53 6.98 -2.26 -10.82
CA PRO A 53 5.59 -2.18 -11.32
C PRO A 53 4.70 -3.36 -10.91
N ALA A 54 5.26 -4.44 -10.36
CA ALA A 54 4.50 -5.66 -10.11
C ALA A 54 5.08 -6.43 -8.92
N GLU A 55 4.93 -5.87 -7.72
CA GLU A 55 5.43 -6.49 -6.50
C GLU A 55 4.66 -7.77 -6.20
N ILE A 56 3.39 -7.73 -5.84
CA ILE A 56 2.65 -8.96 -5.52
C ILE A 56 1.91 -9.46 -6.76
N GLN A 57 2.17 -10.72 -7.14
CA GLN A 57 1.48 -11.43 -8.20
C GLN A 57 0.89 -12.73 -7.62
N PRO A 58 -0.34 -12.69 -7.05
CA PRO A 58 -0.92 -13.79 -6.27
C PRO A 58 -1.06 -15.11 -7.05
N PHE A 59 -1.13 -15.03 -8.38
CA PHE A 59 -1.31 -16.16 -9.28
C PHE A 59 -0.05 -16.52 -10.07
N ARG A 60 1.13 -16.10 -9.58
CA ARG A 60 2.41 -16.51 -10.19
C ARG A 60 2.51 -18.04 -10.22
N PRO A 61 2.92 -18.65 -11.36
CA PRO A 61 3.13 -20.09 -11.47
C PRO A 61 4.07 -20.61 -10.37
N ASP A 62 3.81 -21.82 -9.87
CA ASP A 62 4.55 -22.40 -8.75
C ASP A 62 6.06 -22.45 -9.01
N GLU A 63 6.45 -22.69 -10.25
CA GLU A 63 7.85 -22.78 -10.70
C GLU A 63 8.60 -21.45 -10.63
N GLU A 64 7.87 -20.33 -10.64
CA GLU A 64 8.44 -18.98 -10.58
C GLU A 64 8.34 -18.35 -9.18
N ARG A 65 7.70 -19.03 -8.22
CA ARG A 65 7.51 -18.49 -6.87
C ARG A 65 8.83 -18.41 -6.12
N ASP A 66 9.06 -17.26 -5.50
CA ASP A 66 10.21 -17.04 -4.63
C ASP A 66 9.86 -17.41 -3.17
N PRO A 67 10.52 -18.40 -2.55
CA PRO A 67 10.31 -18.75 -1.14
C PRO A 67 10.56 -17.59 -0.18
N LEU A 68 11.33 -16.57 -0.57
CA LEU A 68 11.59 -15.37 0.22
C LEU A 68 10.45 -14.35 0.16
N ARG A 69 9.36 -14.67 -0.57
CA ARG A 69 8.19 -13.81 -0.74
C ARG A 69 6.91 -14.54 -0.30
N PRO A 70 6.85 -15.09 0.93
CA PRO A 70 5.73 -15.91 1.38
C PRO A 70 4.39 -15.18 1.33
N GLN A 71 4.38 -13.86 1.50
CA GLN A 71 3.18 -13.04 1.37
C GLN A 71 2.59 -13.04 -0.05
N GLU A 72 3.40 -13.18 -1.11
CA GLU A 72 2.88 -13.26 -2.47
C GLU A 72 2.10 -14.56 -2.66
N ASN A 73 2.67 -15.66 -2.18
CA ASN A 73 2.10 -17.00 -2.27
C ASN A 73 0.82 -17.14 -1.43
N ALA A 74 0.76 -16.46 -0.28
CA ALA A 74 -0.38 -16.50 0.63
C ALA A 74 -1.47 -15.45 0.33
N MET A 75 -1.20 -14.47 -0.56
CA MET A 75 -2.10 -13.33 -0.79
C MET A 75 -3.50 -13.74 -1.27
N ALA A 76 -3.60 -14.70 -2.20
CA ALA A 76 -4.89 -15.09 -2.76
C ALA A 76 -5.80 -15.72 -1.70
N THR A 77 -5.26 -16.66 -0.92
CA THR A 77 -5.99 -17.29 0.19
C THR A 77 -6.38 -16.27 1.25
N ALA A 78 -5.44 -15.42 1.68
CA ALA A 78 -5.71 -14.38 2.67
C ALA A 78 -6.79 -13.40 2.20
N TRP A 79 -6.78 -13.01 0.91
CA TRP A 79 -7.80 -12.14 0.33
C TRP A 79 -9.20 -12.77 0.42
N SER A 80 -9.33 -14.04 0.05
CA SER A 80 -10.58 -14.78 0.13
C SER A 80 -11.12 -14.90 1.55
N GLU A 81 -10.23 -15.14 2.52
CA GLU A 81 -10.59 -15.22 3.94
C GLU A 81 -11.01 -13.86 4.51
N LEU A 82 -10.30 -12.79 4.14
CA LEU A 82 -10.54 -11.43 4.67
C LEU A 82 -11.77 -10.75 4.06
N PHE A 83 -12.03 -10.97 2.76
CA PHE A 83 -13.08 -10.27 2.03
C PHE A 83 -14.25 -11.15 1.57
N GLY A 84 -14.18 -12.46 1.84
CA GLY A 84 -15.24 -13.40 1.47
C GLY A 84 -15.47 -13.52 -0.04
N ASN A 85 -14.47 -13.15 -0.86
CA ASN A 85 -14.57 -13.19 -2.32
C ASN A 85 -13.22 -13.47 -2.99
N ASN A 86 -13.26 -13.91 -4.25
CA ASN A 86 -12.05 -14.28 -5.00
C ASN A 86 -11.62 -13.20 -6.01
N ASN A 87 -12.01 -11.93 -5.81
CA ASN A 87 -11.64 -10.82 -6.69
C ASN A 87 -10.24 -10.31 -6.37
N VAL A 88 -9.27 -11.22 -6.32
CA VAL A 88 -7.88 -10.91 -6.02
C VAL A 88 -7.26 -10.23 -7.24
N PRO A 89 -6.61 -9.06 -7.08
CA PRO A 89 -5.87 -8.43 -8.18
C PRO A 89 -4.77 -9.35 -8.72
N GLN A 90 -4.62 -9.39 -10.06
CA GLN A 90 -3.52 -10.14 -10.70
C GLN A 90 -2.15 -9.59 -10.32
N VAL A 91 -2.08 -8.27 -10.09
CA VAL A 91 -0.86 -7.55 -9.71
C VAL A 91 -1.21 -6.50 -8.67
N ILE A 92 -0.46 -6.44 -7.57
CA ILE A 92 -0.49 -5.33 -6.62
C ILE A 92 0.84 -4.59 -6.70
N ALA A 93 0.74 -3.32 -7.11
CA ALA A 93 1.88 -2.44 -7.35
C ALA A 93 1.85 -1.26 -6.38
N THR A 94 2.27 -1.49 -5.13
CA THR A 94 2.37 -0.44 -4.11
C THR A 94 3.73 -0.49 -3.42
N PRO A 95 4.34 0.65 -3.07
CA PRO A 95 5.56 0.68 -2.28
C PRO A 95 5.39 -0.07 -0.96
N CYS A 96 6.47 -0.77 -0.57
CA CYS A 96 6.51 -1.59 0.63
C CYS A 96 6.67 -0.74 1.93
N CYS A 97 6.64 -1.40 3.09
CA CYS A 97 6.79 -0.92 4.47
C CYS A 97 5.58 -0.29 5.16
N ALA A 98 4.39 -0.28 4.55
CA ALA A 98 3.14 0.13 5.20
C ALA A 98 3.18 1.52 5.89
N GLN A 99 4.02 2.44 5.40
CA GLN A 99 4.04 3.81 5.89
C GLN A 99 3.13 4.67 5.03
N PHE A 100 2.05 5.21 5.61
CA PHE A 100 1.06 5.94 4.84
C PHE A 100 0.35 7.02 5.66
N ALA A 101 -0.18 8.00 4.95
CA ALA A 101 -1.15 8.94 5.47
C ALA A 101 -2.53 8.62 4.90
N VAL A 102 -3.55 8.70 5.74
CA VAL A 102 -4.95 8.44 5.36
C VAL A 102 -5.86 9.51 5.95
N SER A 103 -6.86 9.91 5.17
CA SER A 103 -7.87 10.87 5.61
C SER A 103 -8.83 10.22 6.63
N ARG A 104 -9.43 11.03 7.51
CA ARG A 104 -10.48 10.55 8.41
C ARG A 104 -11.70 10.06 7.62
N ALA A 105 -12.04 10.74 6.53
CA ALA A 105 -13.17 10.37 5.69
C ALA A 105 -12.99 8.97 5.10
N THR A 106 -11.80 8.63 4.61
CA THR A 106 -11.48 7.31 4.05
C THR A 106 -11.58 6.19 5.09
N VAL A 107 -11.08 6.42 6.31
CA VAL A 107 -11.21 5.42 7.39
C VAL A 107 -12.68 5.20 7.77
N LEU A 108 -13.47 6.26 7.82
CA LEU A 108 -14.89 6.18 8.20
C LEU A 108 -15.82 5.69 7.09
N GLN A 109 -15.32 5.47 5.88
CA GLN A 109 -16.07 4.74 4.84
C GLN A 109 -16.26 3.26 5.18
N ARG A 110 -15.53 2.77 6.19
CA ARG A 110 -15.50 1.38 6.62
C ARG A 110 -16.11 1.24 8.00
N SER A 111 -16.80 0.13 8.20
CA SER A 111 -17.34 -0.20 9.51
C SER A 111 -16.22 -0.56 10.47
N GLN A 112 -16.44 -0.30 11.76
CA GLN A 112 -15.55 -0.80 12.80
C GLN A 112 -15.39 -2.32 12.74
N GLN A 113 -16.46 -3.04 12.40
CA GLN A 113 -16.47 -4.50 12.29
C GLN A 113 -15.51 -5.04 11.23
N GLU A 114 -15.30 -4.33 10.11
CA GLU A 114 -14.28 -4.72 9.11
C GLU A 114 -12.86 -4.63 9.68
N TYR A 115 -12.59 -3.63 10.52
CA TYR A 115 -11.28 -3.53 11.18
C TYR A 115 -11.11 -4.60 12.26
N GLU A 116 -12.17 -4.92 12.99
CA GLU A 116 -12.18 -6.01 13.97
C GLU A 116 -11.96 -7.36 13.29
N SER A 117 -12.59 -7.64 12.15
CA SER A 117 -12.36 -8.89 11.42
C SER A 117 -10.93 -9.03 10.90
N PHE A 118 -10.27 -7.94 10.51
CA PHE A 118 -8.85 -7.95 10.15
C PHE A 118 -7.96 -8.28 11.35
N LEU A 119 -8.26 -7.69 12.51
CA LEU A 119 -7.53 -8.00 13.74
C LEU A 119 -7.73 -9.45 14.15
N ASP A 120 -8.97 -9.95 14.11
CA ASP A 120 -9.30 -11.35 14.41
C ASP A 120 -8.55 -12.30 13.46
N TRP A 121 -8.48 -11.97 12.17
CA TRP A 121 -7.71 -12.77 11.22
C TRP A 121 -6.21 -12.75 11.54
N ILE A 122 -5.62 -11.59 11.88
CA ILE A 122 -4.22 -11.48 12.28
C ILE A 122 -3.93 -12.34 13.52
N TYR A 123 -4.86 -12.40 14.48
CA TYR A 123 -4.67 -13.17 15.71
C TYR A 123 -4.82 -14.68 15.52
N ASN A 124 -5.68 -15.12 14.59
CA ASN A 124 -6.06 -16.52 14.47
C ASN A 124 -5.46 -17.21 13.23
N THR A 125 -4.84 -16.46 12.31
CA THR A 125 -4.22 -17.05 11.11
C THR A 125 -3.07 -17.99 11.49
N PRO A 126 -2.91 -19.13 10.81
CA PRO A 126 -1.77 -20.02 11.01
C PRO A 126 -0.47 -19.47 10.41
N LEU A 127 -0.53 -18.35 9.68
CA LEU A 127 0.64 -17.71 9.07
C LEU A 127 1.53 -17.08 10.14
N ASP A 128 2.84 -17.13 9.94
CA ASP A 128 3.78 -16.44 10.81
C ASP A 128 3.65 -14.91 10.69
N ASN A 129 4.11 -14.18 11.71
CA ASN A 129 4.03 -12.72 11.80
C ASN A 129 4.71 -11.99 10.62
N PHE A 130 5.76 -12.58 10.04
CA PHE A 130 6.43 -11.98 8.88
C PHE A 130 5.55 -12.07 7.64
N THR A 131 4.91 -13.22 7.41
CA THR A 131 4.00 -13.42 6.28
C THR A 131 2.71 -12.61 6.42
N SER A 132 2.03 -12.70 7.56
CA SER A 132 0.76 -12.00 7.80
C SER A 132 0.93 -10.47 7.81
N GLY A 133 1.99 -9.96 8.45
CA GLY A 133 2.31 -8.54 8.46
C GLY A 133 2.58 -7.99 7.07
N ARG A 134 3.31 -8.74 6.23
CA ARG A 134 3.57 -8.35 4.83
C ARG A 134 2.33 -8.45 3.95
N ILE A 135 1.38 -9.35 4.21
CA ILE A 135 0.09 -9.31 3.52
C ILE A 135 -0.59 -7.96 3.77
N PHE A 136 -0.72 -7.56 5.04
CA PHE A 136 -1.36 -6.29 5.39
C PHE A 136 -0.64 -5.05 4.83
N GLU A 137 0.68 -5.12 4.70
CA GLU A 137 1.48 -4.07 4.09
C GLU A 137 1.02 -3.71 2.66
N TYR A 138 0.67 -4.70 1.84
CA TYR A 138 0.17 -4.49 0.48
C TYR A 138 -1.37 -4.36 0.45
N LEU A 139 -2.07 -5.13 1.28
CA LEU A 139 -3.53 -5.18 1.37
C LEU A 139 -4.12 -3.82 1.75
N LEU A 140 -3.55 -3.12 2.75
CA LEU A 140 -4.08 -1.84 3.23
C LEU A 140 -4.08 -0.78 2.13
N ALA A 141 -3.09 -0.80 1.23
CA ALA A 141 -3.07 0.13 0.10
C ALA A 141 -4.22 -0.14 -0.88
N CYS A 142 -4.56 -1.39 -1.15
CA CYS A 142 -5.76 -1.73 -1.94
C CYS A 142 -7.03 -1.32 -1.19
N TYR A 143 -7.17 -1.78 0.06
CA TYR A 143 -8.34 -1.57 0.89
C TYR A 143 -8.71 -0.09 1.09
N LEU A 144 -7.72 0.76 1.36
CA LEU A 144 -7.93 2.20 1.61
C LEU A 144 -8.05 3.03 0.34
N ARG A 145 -7.58 2.55 -0.82
CA ARG A 145 -7.66 3.29 -2.10
C ARG A 145 -8.91 2.98 -2.90
N GLU A 146 -9.32 1.72 -2.94
CA GLU A 146 -10.42 1.26 -3.81
C GLU A 146 -11.81 1.33 -3.15
N GLY A 147 -11.87 1.65 -1.85
CA GLY A 147 -13.14 1.81 -1.14
C GLY A 147 -14.03 0.55 -1.21
N SER A 148 -15.35 0.72 -1.17
CA SER A 148 -16.33 -0.36 -1.13
C SER A 148 -16.33 -1.32 -2.34
N HIS A 149 -15.59 -1.01 -3.41
CA HIS A 149 -15.51 -1.84 -4.61
C HIS A 149 -14.86 -3.21 -4.37
N ILE A 150 -13.91 -3.31 -3.43
CA ILE A 150 -13.27 -4.58 -3.04
C ILE A 150 -14.27 -5.58 -2.45
N LEU A 151 -15.34 -5.10 -1.80
CA LEU A 151 -16.37 -5.94 -1.19
C LEU A 151 -17.54 -6.22 -2.14
N SER A 152 -17.81 -5.34 -3.09
CA SER A 152 -19.00 -5.42 -3.94
C SER A 152 -18.89 -6.44 -5.08
N GLY A 153 -17.73 -7.05 -5.31
CA GLY A 153 -17.52 -7.97 -6.44
C GLY A 153 -17.57 -7.32 -7.83
N TYR A 154 -17.90 -6.04 -7.91
CA TYR A 154 -17.90 -5.25 -9.13
C TYR A 154 -16.60 -4.45 -9.23
N GLY A 155 -15.65 -5.00 -9.99
CA GLY A 155 -14.68 -4.21 -10.72
C GLY A 155 -13.27 -4.21 -10.16
N ALA A 156 -12.40 -4.95 -10.85
CA ALA A 156 -11.06 -4.48 -11.17
C ALA A 156 -11.19 -3.13 -11.93
N MET A 157 -11.43 -2.04 -11.22
CA MET A 157 -11.35 -0.72 -11.80
C MET A 157 -9.89 -0.29 -11.74
N LEU A 158 -9.18 -0.72 -12.79
CA LEU A 158 -8.04 -0.05 -13.42
C LEU A 158 -7.07 0.58 -12.41
N LEU A 159 -5.87 -0.01 -12.37
CA LEU A 159 -4.60 0.73 -12.30
C LEU A 159 -4.87 2.16 -12.71
N GLY A 160 -4.95 3.05 -11.72
CA GLY A 160 -4.94 4.47 -11.96
C GLY A 160 -3.68 4.70 -12.77
N SER A 161 -3.85 4.81 -14.08
CA SER A 161 -2.93 5.51 -14.94
C SER A 161 -2.71 6.82 -14.20
N VAL A 162 -1.60 6.88 -13.48
CA VAL A 162 -0.96 8.14 -13.22
C VAL A 162 -0.70 8.64 -14.63
N ARG A 163 -1.65 9.41 -15.17
CA ARG A 163 -1.35 10.34 -16.24
C ARG A 163 -0.11 11.04 -15.75
N ASN A 164 0.94 10.85 -16.54
CA ASN A 164 2.26 11.36 -16.30
C ASN A 164 2.22 12.86 -16.56
N ASP A 165 1.40 13.59 -15.79
CA ASP A 165 1.25 15.04 -15.81
C ASP A 165 1.98 15.63 -14.60
N ILE A 166 3.08 14.99 -14.16
CA ILE A 166 4.15 15.73 -13.53
C ILE A 166 4.94 16.36 -14.67
N ASN A 167 4.49 17.53 -15.11
CA ASN A 167 5.36 18.49 -15.77
C ASN A 167 6.48 18.82 -14.77
N ILE A 168 7.57 18.05 -14.83
CA ILE A 168 8.85 18.47 -14.29
C ILE A 168 9.24 19.66 -15.16
N ALA A 169 8.89 20.86 -14.70
CA ALA A 169 9.42 22.10 -15.22
C ALA A 169 10.94 21.99 -15.17
N ARG A 170 11.58 21.73 -16.32
CA ARG A 170 13.02 21.90 -16.47
C ARG A 170 13.34 23.35 -16.14
N PRO A 171 14.36 23.65 -15.32
CA PRO A 171 14.82 25.01 -15.18
C PRO A 171 15.24 25.53 -16.55
N ARG A 172 14.65 26.65 -16.95
CA ARG A 172 15.05 27.44 -18.10
C ARG A 172 16.46 27.95 -17.81
N THR A 173 17.47 27.40 -18.46
CA THR A 173 18.77 28.04 -18.55
C THR A 173 18.60 29.31 -19.39
N GLU A 174 18.51 30.46 -18.74
CA GLU A 174 18.62 31.76 -19.40
C GLU A 174 20.09 32.19 -19.41
N LYS A 175 20.59 32.35 -20.66
CA LYS A 175 21.79 33.06 -21.14
C LYS A 175 23.17 32.66 -20.62
#